data_AF-A0A316L282-F1
#
_entry.id   AF-A0A316L282-F1
#
_cell.length_a   1.000
_cell.length_b   1.000
_cell.length_c   1.000
_cell.angle_alpha   90.00
_cell.angle_beta   90.00
_cell.angle_gamma   90.00
#
_symmetry.space_group_name_H-M   'P 1'
#
loop_
_entity.id
_entity.type
_entity.pdbx_description
1 polymer ?
#
loop_
_entity_poly.entity_id
_entity_poly.type
_entity_poly.pdbx_seq_one_letter_code
_entity_poly.pdbx_strand_id
1 'polypeptide(L)' 'MKRKTARAKNGRAIAVKCLNTGEVFECQQFAANWCKMSKPSNIKRSILRSTDEHKYAAGRHPETKEKLYWEFVNDN' A
#
# COMPACT_ATOMS: atom_id res chain seq x y z
N MET A 1 6.01 7.29 -14.39
CA MET A 1 5.88 6.35 -13.25
C MET A 1 5.64 4.95 -13.80
N LYS A 2 6.54 3.99 -13.53
CA LYS A 2 6.37 2.60 -13.97
C LYS A 2 5.44 1.90 -12.97
N ARG A 3 4.19 1.66 -13.37
CA ARG A 3 3.27 0.84 -12.57
C ARG A 3 3.76 -0.62 -12.67
N LYS A 4 4.01 -1.28 -11.54
CA LYS A 4 4.28 -2.74 -11.51
C LYS A 4 2.93 -3.44 -11.70
N THR A 5 2.43 -3.50 -12.93
CA THR A 5 1.08 -3.98 -13.25
C THR A 5 1.07 -5.38 -13.84
N ALA A 6 0.44 -6.34 -13.15
CA ALA A 6 0.00 -7.60 -13.71
C ALA A 6 -1.53 -7.66 -13.59
N ARG A 7 -2.20 -7.15 -14.64
CA ARG A 7 -3.66 -7.08 -14.86
C ARG A 7 -4.48 -8.00 -13.94
N ALA A 8 -4.98 -7.46 -12.83
CA ALA A 8 -5.93 -8.19 -12.00
C ALA A 8 -7.29 -8.25 -12.70
N LYS A 9 -7.68 -9.46 -13.17
CA LYS A 9 -9.00 -9.82 -13.72
C LYS A 9 -10.18 -9.64 -12.73
N ASN A 10 -9.95 -9.09 -11.53
CA ASN A 10 -10.94 -9.00 -10.46
C ASN A 10 -11.31 -7.53 -10.20
N GLY A 11 -12.52 -7.12 -10.57
CA GLY A 11 -13.04 -5.74 -10.39
C GLY A 11 -13.21 -5.25 -8.93
N ARG A 12 -12.51 -5.86 -7.97
CA ARG A 12 -12.53 -5.52 -6.53
C ARG A 12 -11.13 -5.22 -5.95
N ALA A 13 -10.06 -5.35 -6.75
CA ALA A 13 -8.72 -5.04 -6.28
C ALA A 13 -8.54 -3.51 -6.21
N ILE A 14 -8.27 -2.98 -5.01
CA ILE A 14 -8.04 -1.55 -4.79
C ILE A 14 -6.54 -1.29 -4.78
N ALA A 15 -6.09 -0.46 -5.71
CA ALA A 15 -4.70 -0.01 -5.78
C ALA A 15 -4.32 0.85 -4.58
N VAL A 16 -3.06 0.73 -4.15
CA VAL A 16 -2.50 1.46 -3.01
C VAL A 16 -1.17 2.08 -3.38
N LYS A 17 -0.92 3.29 -2.88
CA LYS A 17 0.34 4.00 -3.07
C LYS A 17 1.09 4.11 -1.75
N CYS A 18 2.38 3.84 -1.78
CA CYS A 18 3.27 4.12 -0.67
C CYS A 18 3.65 5.60 -0.68
N LEU A 19 3.41 6.30 0.43
CA LEU A 19 3.70 7.73 0.55
C LEU A 19 5.20 8.02 0.69
N ASN A 20 5.96 7.09 1.28
CA ASN A 20 7.40 7.27 1.51
C ASN A 20 8.21 7.19 0.21
N THR A 21 7.89 6.22 -0.64
CA THR A 21 8.65 5.96 -1.88
C THR A 21 7.94 6.45 -3.14
N GLY A 22 6.66 6.77 -3.04
CA GLY A 22 5.81 7.07 -4.21
C GLY A 22 5.47 5.85 -5.06
N GLU A 23 5.86 4.63 -4.65
CA GLU A 23 5.54 3.41 -5.39
C GLU A 23 4.03 3.12 -5.35
N VAL A 24 3.45 2.84 -6.51
CA VAL A 24 2.03 2.44 -6.66
C VAL A 24 1.96 0.94 -6.91
N PHE A 25 1.15 0.27 -6.11
CA PHE A 25 0.87 -1.16 -6.20
C PHE A 25 -0.59 -1.35 -6.62
N GLU A 26 -0.84 -2.29 -7.53
CA GLU A 26 -2.20 -2.59 -8.01
C GLU A 26 -3.15 -3.09 -6.93
N CYS A 27 -2.60 -3.70 -5.87
CA CYS A 27 -3.39 -4.14 -4.74
C CYS A 27 -2.56 -4.23 -3.47
N GLN A 28 -3.27 -4.28 -2.34
CA GLN A 28 -2.69 -4.43 -1.01
C GLN A 28 -1.82 -5.69 -0.87
N GLN A 29 -2.13 -6.76 -1.62
CA GLN A 29 -1.34 -8.01 -1.59
C GLN A 29 0.07 -7.79 -2.13
N PHE A 30 0.22 -7.10 -3.27
CA PHE A 30 1.53 -6.79 -3.83
C PHE A 30 2.34 -5.88 -2.91
N ALA A 31 1.69 -4.86 -2.34
CA ALA A 31 2.29 -3.97 -1.36
C ALA A 31 2.78 -4.74 -0.11
N ALA A 32 1.97 -5.65 0.42
CA ALA A 32 2.32 -6.48 1.57
C ALA A 32 3.50 -7.41 1.27
N ASN A 33 3.51 -8.05 0.10
CA ASN A 33 4.60 -8.92 -0.32
C ASN A 33 5.92 -8.14 -0.43
N TRP A 34 5.90 -6.93 -1.00
CA TRP A 34 7.07 -6.06 -1.09
C TRP A 34 7.61 -5.68 0.31
N CYS A 35 6.71 -5.45 1.27
CA CYS A 35 7.06 -5.18 2.67
C CYS A 35 7.38 -6.44 3.50
N LYS A 36 7.36 -7.64 2.89
CA LYS A 36 7.48 -8.93 3.59
C LYS A 36 6.46 -9.10 4.73
N MET A 37 5.25 -8.60 4.55
CA MET A 37 4.15 -8.69 5.51
C MET A 37 3.25 -9.90 5.24
N SER A 38 2.85 -10.59 6.30
CA SER A 38 1.92 -11.73 6.20
C SER A 38 0.44 -11.34 6.06
N LYS A 39 0.06 -10.13 6.49
CA LYS A 39 -1.34 -9.67 6.53
C LYS A 39 -1.53 -8.41 5.68
N PRO A 40 -1.99 -8.52 4.43
CA PRO A 40 -2.29 -7.38 3.56
C PRO A 40 -3.40 -6.47 4.12
N SER A 41 -4.35 -7.03 4.88
CA SER A 41 -5.44 -6.28 5.51
C SER A 41 -4.95 -5.21 6.51
N ASN A 42 -3.71 -5.32 7.00
CA ASN A 42 -3.11 -4.28 7.84
C ASN A 42 -2.87 -2.98 7.07
N ILE A 43 -2.55 -3.06 5.77
CA ILE A 43 -2.39 -1.88 4.91
C ILE A 43 -3.74 -1.18 4.75
N LYS A 44 -4.79 -1.95 4.43
CA LYS A 44 -6.16 -1.40 4.37
C LYS A 44 -6.55 -0.73 5.68
N ARG A 45 -6.30 -1.41 6.82
CA ARG A 45 -6.61 -0.89 8.15
C ARG A 45 -5.82 0.37 8.48
N SER A 46 -4.55 0.45 8.09
CA SER A 46 -3.74 1.64 8.34
C SER A 46 -4.25 2.84 7.54
N ILE A 47 -4.62 2.64 6.28
CA ILE A 47 -5.22 3.70 5.45
C ILE A 47 -6.55 4.16 6.07
N LEU A 48 -7.47 3.23 6.35
CA LEU A 48 -8.80 3.56 6.87
C LEU A 48 -8.80 4.18 8.27
N ARG A 49 -7.79 3.90 9.09
CA ARG A 49 -7.64 4.51 10.41
C ARG A 49 -6.87 5.83 10.35
N SER A 50 -6.14 6.09 9.27
CA SER A 50 -5.38 7.33 9.15
C SER A 50 -6.33 8.51 8.98
N THR A 51 -6.09 9.56 9.72
CA THR A 51 -6.74 10.87 9.60
C THR A 51 -5.71 11.92 9.19
N ASP A 52 -6.15 13.16 8.95
CA ASP A 52 -5.24 14.27 8.64
C ASP A 52 -4.26 14.55 9.79
N GLU A 53 -4.70 14.36 11.03
CA GLU A 53 -3.91 14.58 12.25
C GLU A 53 -3.01 13.37 12.62
N HIS A 54 -3.43 12.15 12.27
CA HIS A 54 -2.71 10.94 12.66
C HIS A 54 -2.63 9.90 11.54
N LYS A 55 -1.42 9.60 11.09
CA LYS A 55 -1.16 8.56 10.09
C LYS A 55 -0.70 7.26 10.74
N TYR A 56 -1.41 6.18 10.42
CA TYR A 56 -1.01 4.84 10.84
C TYR A 56 -0.07 4.23 9.79
N ALA A 57 1.07 3.74 10.26
CA ALA A 57 1.99 3.00 9.42
C ALA A 57 1.58 1.52 9.29
N ALA A 58 1.87 0.92 8.13
CA ALA A 58 1.81 -0.52 7.93
C ALA A 58 3.05 -1.01 7.18
N GLY A 59 3.71 -2.02 7.72
CA GLY A 59 4.92 -2.57 7.11
C GLY A 59 6.15 -1.69 7.30
N ARG A 60 7.28 -2.19 6.78
CA ARG A 60 8.56 -1.50 6.80
C ARG A 60 9.24 -1.60 5.44
N HIS A 61 10.00 -0.58 5.08
CA HIS A 61 10.81 -0.63 3.86
C HIS A 61 11.80 -1.81 3.93
N PRO A 62 11.91 -2.64 2.88
CA PRO A 62 12.75 -3.84 2.92
C PRO A 62 14.24 -3.51 3.16
N GLU A 63 14.71 -2.40 2.60
CA GLU A 63 16.09 -1.90 2.72
C GLU A 63 16.28 -1.01 3.97
N THR A 64 15.63 0.17 4.02
CA THR A 64 15.83 1.16 5.08
C THR A 64 15.18 0.80 6.43
N LYS A 65 14.31 -0.21 6.48
CA LYS A 65 13.52 -0.63 7.66
C LYS A 65 12.58 0.45 8.23
N GLU A 66 12.40 1.57 7.53
CA GLU A 66 11.52 2.66 7.96
C GLU A 66 10.05 2.27 7.89
N LYS A 67 9.24 2.90 8.74
CA LYS A 67 7.78 2.72 8.74
C LYS A 67 7.18 3.30 7.46
N LEU A 68 6.28 2.54 6.84
CA LEU A 68 5.63 2.94 5.59
C LEU A 68 4.19 3.38 5.81
N TYR A 69 3.82 4.45 5.11
CA TYR A 69 2.47 4.99 5.08
C TYR A 69 1.85 4.78 3.70
N TRP A 70 0.53 4.68 3.68
CA TRP A 70 -0.21 4.23 2.51
C TRP A 70 -1.43 5.11 2.26
N GLU A 71 -1.82 5.20 1.00
CA GLU A 71 -3.09 5.80 0.56
C GLU A 71 -3.75 4.92 -0.51
N PHE A 72 -5.08 5.00 -0.63
CA PHE A 72 -5.77 4.39 -1.76
C PHE A 72 -5.53 5.24 -3.01
N VAL A 73 -5.26 4.58 -4.12
CA VAL A 73 -5.28 5.24 -5.43
C VAL A 73 -6.71 5.16 -5.93
N ASN A 74 -7.47 6.24 -5.76
CA ASN A 74 -8.72 6.40 -6.51
C ASN A 74 -8.33 6.65 -7.97
N ASP A 75 -8.65 5.70 -8.86
CA ASP A 75 -8.87 6.03 -10.27
C ASP A 75 -10.17 6.85 -10.28
N ASN A 76 -10.01 8.17 -10.35
CA ASN A 76 -11.11 9.10 -10.62
C ASN A 76 -11.33 9.18 -12.13
#